data_AF-A0A7Y2E371-F1
#
_entry.id   AF-A0A7Y2E371-F1
#
_cell.length_a   1.000
_cell.length_b   1.000
_cell.length_c   1.000
_cell.angle_alpha   90.00
_cell.angle_beta   90.00
_cell.angle_gamma   90.00
#
_symmetry.space_group_name_H-M   'P 1'
#
loop_
_entity.id
_entity.type
_entity.pdbx_description
1 polymer ?
#
loop_
_entity_poly.entity_id
_entity_poly.type
_entity_poly.pdbx_seq_one_letter_code
_entity_poly.pdbx_strand_id
1 'polypeptide(L)'
;MHLKKNQLLLLYWLILLGFVYRFIGDKYGISLLFLDPEYLGVVNQWSFFVMGLASGAFVMAFHISSYILNSFRFPFLATISKTFLKFSINNFIIPVSFVCIYIFEFARFQYYEQFVPVDEVLLFVLFYMIGMWIIMLFIFRYFIQINKDLSSLFGVELSESQAMPIRKRRVRKKPRSGARRSWKVDTYLSFPLKVRLVRSTKHYKNYMLQSVFKQNHINAAVLEISIIVIFILLGLFREVEILKLPAAASVFILFTIIIMISGVLRYWLRGWANTVIILLLL
;
A
#
# COMPACT_ATOMS: atom_id res chain seq x y z
N MET A 1 5.60 -9.08 -10.05
CA MET A 1 6.52 -8.14 -9.37
C MET A 1 6.91 -8.63 -7.99
N HIS A 2 5.92 -8.82 -7.11
CA HIS A 2 6.14 -9.12 -5.70
C HIS A 2 6.80 -10.48 -5.45
N LEU A 3 6.34 -11.55 -6.10
CA LEU A 3 6.90 -12.90 -5.93
C LEU A 3 8.42 -13.00 -6.18
N LYS A 4 8.93 -12.20 -7.13
CA LYS A 4 10.35 -12.27 -7.54
C LYS A 4 11.27 -11.30 -6.78
N LYS A 5 10.74 -10.21 -6.24
CA LYS A 5 11.56 -9.09 -5.75
C LYS A 5 11.15 -8.49 -4.40
N ASN A 6 9.94 -8.75 -3.91
CA ASN A 6 9.42 -8.20 -2.66
C ASN A 6 8.83 -9.32 -1.78
N GLN A 7 9.57 -10.42 -1.59
CA GLN A 7 9.12 -11.58 -0.81
C GLN A 7 8.81 -11.20 0.64
N LEU A 8 9.60 -10.31 1.25
CA LEU A 8 9.34 -9.82 2.60
C LEU A 8 7.98 -9.10 2.71
N LEU A 9 7.61 -8.28 1.71
CA LEU A 9 6.29 -7.64 1.72
C LEU A 9 5.17 -8.68 1.66
N LEU A 10 5.35 -9.76 0.90
CA LEU A 10 4.38 -10.86 0.81
C LEU A 10 4.27 -11.68 2.10
N LEU A 11 5.37 -11.83 2.84
CA LEU A 11 5.39 -12.57 4.10
C LEU A 11 4.38 -12.01 5.11
N TYR A 12 4.29 -10.68 5.26
CA TYR A 12 3.33 -10.06 6.18
C TYR A 12 1.88 -10.38 5.80
N TRP A 13 1.55 -10.40 4.51
CA TRP A 13 0.22 -10.81 4.05
C TRP A 13 -0.08 -12.27 4.37
N LEU A 14 0.90 -13.17 4.18
CA LEU A 14 0.74 -14.58 4.49
C LEU A 14 0.56 -14.83 5.99
N ILE A 15 1.30 -14.11 6.85
CA ILE A 15 1.15 -14.20 8.30
C ILE A 15 -0.25 -13.73 8.73
N LEU A 16 -0.69 -12.57 8.24
CA LEU A 16 -2.03 -12.06 8.54
C LEU A 16 -3.13 -13.01 8.04
N LEU A 17 -3.00 -13.56 6.82
CA LEU A 17 -3.92 -14.59 6.33
C LEU A 17 -3.88 -15.85 7.20
N GLY A 18 -2.72 -16.22 7.72
CA GLY A 18 -2.58 -17.33 8.66
C GLY A 18 -3.34 -17.10 9.97
N PHE A 19 -3.38 -15.86 10.49
CA PHE A 19 -4.20 -15.51 11.64
C PHE A 19 -5.70 -15.56 11.30
N VAL A 20 -6.09 -14.98 10.17
CA VAL A 20 -7.49 -14.92 9.74
C VAL A 20 -8.06 -16.32 9.46
N TYR A 21 -7.29 -17.21 8.82
CA TYR A 21 -7.68 -18.60 8.56
C TYR A 21 -7.49 -19.56 9.73
N ARG A 22 -7.02 -19.10 10.90
CA ARG A 22 -6.72 -19.94 12.07
C ARG A 22 -5.60 -20.96 11.86
N PHE A 23 -4.75 -20.78 10.86
CA PHE A 23 -3.59 -21.66 10.64
C PHE A 23 -2.42 -21.34 11.58
N ILE A 24 -2.34 -20.11 12.09
CA ILE A 24 -1.25 -19.64 12.94
C ILE A 24 -1.84 -19.09 14.25
N GLY A 25 -1.31 -19.55 15.38
CA GLY A 25 -1.60 -18.93 16.68
C GLY A 25 -3.00 -19.20 17.25
N ASP A 26 -3.78 -20.09 16.65
CA ASP A 26 -5.17 -20.33 17.04
C ASP A 26 -5.32 -20.86 18.47
N LYS A 27 -4.42 -21.77 18.88
CA LYS A 27 -4.34 -22.27 20.27
C LYS A 27 -4.09 -21.17 21.32
N TYR A 28 -3.57 -20.01 20.89
CA TYR A 28 -3.30 -18.86 21.74
C TYR A 28 -4.36 -17.76 21.58
N GLY A 29 -5.45 -18.03 20.85
CA GLY A 29 -6.53 -17.07 20.62
C GLY A 29 -6.19 -15.94 19.66
N ILE A 30 -5.05 -16.00 18.93
CA ILE A 30 -4.65 -14.90 18.05
C ILE A 30 -5.70 -14.63 16.97
N SER A 31 -6.28 -15.69 16.40
CA SER A 31 -7.34 -15.57 15.40
C SER A 31 -8.56 -14.81 15.93
N LEU A 32 -8.93 -15.04 17.20
CA LEU A 32 -10.07 -14.37 17.84
C LEU A 32 -9.86 -12.86 17.92
N LEU A 33 -8.63 -12.40 18.16
CA LEU A 33 -8.32 -10.97 18.18
C LEU A 33 -8.68 -10.28 16.85
N PHE A 34 -8.60 -10.99 15.73
CA PHE A 34 -8.93 -10.48 14.40
C PHE A 34 -10.40 -10.65 14.04
N LEU A 35 -11.00 -11.79 14.40
CA LEU A 35 -12.38 -12.13 14.05
C LEU A 35 -13.41 -11.50 14.99
N ASP A 36 -13.00 -11.18 16.22
CA ASP A 36 -13.80 -10.61 17.31
C ASP A 36 -13.03 -9.49 18.02
N PRO A 37 -12.74 -8.38 17.32
CA PRO A 37 -11.90 -7.32 17.88
C PRO A 37 -12.62 -6.64 19.04
N GLU A 38 -11.99 -6.64 20.21
CA GLU A 38 -12.48 -5.94 21.40
C GLU A 38 -11.91 -4.52 21.49
N TYR A 39 -12.78 -3.53 21.68
CA TYR A 39 -12.42 -2.14 21.95
C TYR A 39 -13.10 -1.69 23.24
N LEU A 40 -12.32 -1.26 24.24
CA LEU A 40 -12.84 -0.81 25.54
C LEU A 40 -13.73 -1.84 26.27
N GLY A 41 -13.38 -3.13 26.22
CA GLY A 41 -14.16 -4.16 26.92
C GLY A 41 -15.31 -4.75 26.11
N VAL A 42 -15.58 -4.22 24.91
CA VAL A 42 -16.77 -4.58 24.13
C VAL A 42 -16.44 -4.79 22.66
N VAL A 43 -17.17 -5.69 22.01
CA VAL A 43 -17.15 -5.86 20.55
C VAL A 43 -18.33 -5.11 19.97
N ASN A 44 -18.04 -4.08 19.18
CA ASN A 44 -19.05 -3.23 18.56
C ASN A 44 -18.56 -2.62 17.24
N GLN A 45 -19.39 -1.79 16.62
CA GLN A 45 -19.09 -1.12 15.35
C GLN A 45 -17.79 -0.29 15.41
N TRP A 46 -17.50 0.33 16.56
CA TRP A 46 -16.26 1.10 16.77
C TRP A 46 -15.02 0.21 16.79
N SER A 47 -15.14 -1.01 17.31
CA SER A 47 -14.06 -2.00 17.27
C SER A 47 -13.68 -2.32 15.83
N PHE A 48 -14.69 -2.61 14.99
CA PHE A 48 -14.49 -2.86 13.56
C PHE A 48 -14.04 -1.61 12.80
N PHE A 49 -14.48 -0.41 13.18
CA PHE A 49 -13.98 0.85 12.61
C PHE A 49 -12.49 1.06 12.84
N VAL A 50 -12.01 0.85 14.07
CA VAL A 50 -10.57 0.96 14.40
C VAL A 50 -9.77 -0.12 13.66
N MET A 51 -10.30 -1.33 13.53
CA MET A 51 -9.71 -2.37 12.67
C MET A 51 -9.66 -1.95 11.20
N GLY A 52 -10.68 -1.24 10.72
CA GLY A 52 -10.73 -0.62 9.41
C GLY A 52 -9.61 0.40 9.20
N LEU A 53 -9.45 1.34 10.14
CA LEU A 53 -8.37 2.33 10.12
C LEU A 53 -6.98 1.67 10.08
N ALA A 54 -6.74 0.69 10.95
CA ALA A 54 -5.45 0.01 11.07
C ALA A 54 -5.12 -0.85 9.85
N SER A 55 -6.09 -1.63 9.35
CA SER A 55 -5.92 -2.41 8.12
C SER A 55 -5.77 -1.52 6.88
N GLY A 56 -6.48 -0.40 6.81
CA GLY A 56 -6.31 0.63 5.78
C GLY A 56 -4.91 1.24 5.78
N ALA A 57 -4.37 1.55 6.96
CA ALA A 57 -2.99 2.02 7.12
C ALA A 57 -1.99 0.98 6.63
N PHE A 58 -2.18 -0.29 6.98
CA PHE A 58 -1.34 -1.40 6.50
C PHE A 58 -1.37 -1.55 4.97
N VAL A 59 -2.56 -1.51 4.37
CA VAL A 59 -2.72 -1.55 2.90
C VAL A 59 -1.99 -0.39 2.23
N MET A 60 -2.10 0.82 2.80
CA MET A 60 -1.42 1.99 2.24
C MET A 60 0.09 1.93 2.42
N ALA A 61 0.59 1.44 3.55
CA ALA A 61 2.02 1.19 3.75
C ALA A 61 2.57 0.21 2.72
N PHE A 62 1.85 -0.88 2.44
CA PHE A 62 2.21 -1.79 1.35
C PHE A 62 2.28 -1.08 0.00
N HIS A 63 1.30 -0.23 -0.34
CA HIS A 63 1.30 0.54 -1.58
C HIS A 63 2.47 1.52 -1.67
N ILE A 64 2.74 2.27 -0.61
CA ILE A 64 3.81 3.27 -0.55
C ILE A 64 5.18 2.58 -0.66
N SER A 65 5.45 1.60 0.19
CA SER A 65 6.72 0.86 0.15
C SER A 65 6.89 0.12 -1.18
N SER A 66 5.82 -0.46 -1.75
CA SER A 66 5.88 -1.05 -3.10
C SER A 66 6.19 -0.01 -4.17
N TYR A 67 5.61 1.19 -4.08
CA TYR A 67 5.88 2.28 -5.00
C TYR A 67 7.34 2.72 -4.91
N ILE A 68 7.87 2.93 -3.70
CA ILE A 68 9.26 3.31 -3.47
C ILE A 68 10.23 2.30 -4.09
N LEU A 69 9.98 1.01 -3.88
CA LEU A 69 10.88 -0.06 -4.30
C LEU A 69 10.80 -0.42 -5.78
N ASN A 70 9.75 0.01 -6.50
CA ASN A 70 9.46 -0.53 -7.83
C ASN A 70 9.09 0.51 -8.90
N SER A 71 8.67 1.73 -8.55
CA SER A 71 8.16 2.70 -9.53
C SER A 71 9.17 3.07 -10.61
N PHE A 72 10.47 3.10 -10.27
CA PHE A 72 11.55 3.34 -11.24
C PHE A 72 11.62 2.32 -12.39
N ARG A 73 11.03 1.12 -12.21
CA ARG A 73 10.95 0.08 -13.27
C ARG A 73 9.88 0.39 -14.31
N PHE A 74 9.01 1.37 -14.03
CA PHE A 74 7.88 1.76 -14.85
C PHE A 74 7.98 3.25 -15.27
N PRO A 75 8.91 3.61 -16.18
CA PRO A 75 9.18 5.02 -16.51
C PRO A 75 7.97 5.80 -17.04
N PHE A 76 6.97 5.10 -17.60
CA PHE A 76 5.75 5.72 -18.11
C PHE A 76 4.93 6.39 -17.00
N LEU A 77 5.07 5.94 -15.75
CA LEU A 77 4.40 6.52 -14.60
C LEU A 77 4.75 8.00 -14.44
N ALA A 78 6.01 8.39 -14.68
CA ALA A 78 6.45 9.78 -14.60
C ALA A 78 5.83 10.70 -15.68
N THR A 79 5.21 10.12 -16.72
CA THR A 79 4.58 10.85 -17.83
C THR A 79 3.07 10.97 -17.68
N ILE A 80 2.53 10.63 -16.51
CA ILE A 80 1.09 10.51 -16.30
C ILE A 80 0.70 11.25 -15.02
N SER A 81 -0.45 11.92 -15.03
CA SER A 81 -1.02 12.58 -13.85
C SER A 81 -1.28 11.59 -12.69
N LYS A 82 -1.17 12.02 -11.43
CA LYS A 82 -1.59 11.21 -10.25
C LYS A 82 -0.90 9.85 -10.21
N THR A 83 0.43 9.87 -10.36
CA THR A 83 1.29 8.69 -10.50
C THR A 83 1.04 7.60 -9.45
N PHE A 84 1.03 7.98 -8.16
CA PHE A 84 0.86 7.03 -7.05
C PHE A 84 -0.50 6.31 -7.10
N LEU A 85 -1.59 7.04 -7.32
CA LEU A 85 -2.94 6.45 -7.42
C LEU A 85 -3.01 5.39 -8.53
N LYS A 86 -2.48 5.69 -9.71
CA LYS A 86 -2.47 4.75 -10.85
C LYS A 86 -1.59 3.54 -10.56
N PHE A 87 -0.47 3.72 -9.86
CA PHE A 87 0.34 2.60 -9.40
C PHE A 87 -0.43 1.72 -8.41
N SER A 88 -1.11 2.30 -7.42
CA SER A 88 -1.88 1.55 -6.42
C SER A 88 -3.03 0.76 -7.04
N ILE A 89 -3.77 1.37 -7.96
CA ILE A 89 -4.82 0.68 -8.73
C ILE A 89 -4.23 -0.50 -9.52
N ASN A 90 -3.10 -0.33 -10.21
CA ASN A 90 -2.51 -1.47 -10.95
C ASN A 90 -1.85 -2.53 -10.02
N ASN A 91 -1.88 -2.32 -8.70
CA ASN A 91 -1.36 -3.21 -7.69
C ASN A 91 -2.40 -3.57 -6.61
N PHE A 92 -3.70 -3.51 -6.93
CA PHE A 92 -4.77 -3.72 -5.95
C PHE A 92 -4.98 -5.19 -5.55
N ILE A 93 -4.54 -6.16 -6.39
CA ILE A 93 -4.95 -7.57 -6.28
C ILE A 93 -4.66 -8.15 -4.89
N ILE A 94 -3.46 -7.95 -4.35
CA ILE A 94 -3.08 -8.50 -3.04
C ILE A 94 -3.91 -7.84 -1.92
N PRO A 95 -3.94 -6.50 -1.77
CA PRO A 95 -4.78 -5.85 -0.76
C PRO A 95 -6.26 -6.20 -0.83
N VAL A 96 -6.86 -6.13 -2.02
CA VAL A 96 -8.29 -6.40 -2.19
C VAL A 96 -8.62 -7.85 -1.87
N SER A 97 -7.78 -8.80 -2.29
CA SER A 97 -7.99 -10.22 -1.96
C SER A 97 -7.96 -10.43 -0.44
N PHE A 98 -6.98 -9.84 0.26
CA PHE A 98 -6.91 -9.92 1.72
C PHE A 98 -8.14 -9.32 2.39
N VAL A 99 -8.56 -8.11 1.98
CA VAL A 99 -9.73 -7.44 2.56
C VAL A 99 -11.00 -8.26 2.35
N CYS A 100 -11.22 -8.79 1.16
CA CYS A 100 -12.37 -9.65 0.88
C CYS A 100 -12.37 -10.92 1.73
N ILE A 101 -11.22 -11.59 1.86
CA ILE A 101 -11.07 -12.78 2.71
C ILE A 101 -11.32 -12.40 4.17
N TYR A 102 -10.73 -11.31 4.65
CA TYR A 102 -10.86 -10.91 6.05
C TYR A 102 -12.30 -10.57 6.41
N ILE A 103 -12.99 -9.79 5.55
CA ILE A 103 -14.42 -9.50 5.70
C ILE A 103 -15.25 -10.76 5.72
N PHE A 104 -15.00 -11.69 4.79
CA PHE A 104 -15.72 -12.94 4.73
C PHE A 104 -15.54 -13.76 6.02
N GLU A 105 -14.31 -13.93 6.50
CA GLU A 105 -14.03 -14.75 7.67
C GLU A 105 -14.55 -14.13 8.97
N PHE A 106 -14.40 -12.81 9.20
CA PHE A 106 -14.97 -12.21 10.41
C PHE A 106 -16.49 -12.15 10.35
N ALA A 107 -17.11 -11.88 9.19
CA ALA A 107 -18.57 -11.87 9.09
C ALA A 107 -19.15 -13.27 9.34
N ARG A 108 -18.50 -14.30 8.77
CA ARG A 108 -18.84 -15.70 9.04
C ARG A 108 -18.68 -16.03 10.52
N PHE A 109 -17.59 -15.62 11.16
CA PHE A 109 -17.36 -15.84 12.59
C PHE A 109 -18.44 -15.20 13.46
N GLN A 110 -18.72 -13.92 13.22
CA GLN A 110 -19.70 -13.16 13.99
C GLN A 110 -21.10 -13.78 13.86
N TYR A 111 -21.48 -14.23 12.67
CA TYR A 111 -22.79 -14.84 12.45
C TYR A 111 -22.92 -16.27 12.99
N TYR A 112 -21.96 -17.17 12.68
CA TYR A 112 -22.10 -18.59 12.99
C TYR A 112 -21.56 -18.98 14.37
N GLU A 113 -20.58 -18.26 14.91
CA GLU A 113 -19.93 -18.60 16.19
C GLU A 113 -20.34 -17.64 17.31
N GLN A 114 -20.50 -16.34 17.03
CA GLN A 114 -20.99 -15.36 18.02
C GLN A 114 -22.51 -15.14 18.00
N PHE A 115 -23.22 -15.76 17.04
CA PHE A 115 -24.68 -15.64 16.87
C PHE A 115 -25.17 -14.19 16.76
N VAL A 116 -24.33 -13.28 16.25
CA VAL A 116 -24.68 -11.88 16.01
C VAL A 116 -25.69 -11.81 14.86
N PRO A 117 -26.77 -11.04 14.98
CA PRO A 117 -27.78 -10.95 13.94
C PRO A 117 -27.23 -10.29 12.67
N VAL A 118 -27.78 -10.66 11.51
CA VAL A 118 -27.20 -10.33 10.19
C VAL A 118 -27.08 -8.82 9.96
N ASP A 119 -28.05 -8.04 10.40
CA ASP A 119 -28.06 -6.58 10.31
C ASP A 119 -26.91 -5.94 11.08
N GLU A 120 -26.58 -6.48 12.26
CA GLU A 120 -25.48 -6.00 13.07
C GLU A 120 -24.12 -6.42 12.48
N VAL A 121 -24.01 -7.62 11.91
CA VAL A 121 -22.82 -8.05 11.15
C VAL A 121 -22.59 -7.14 9.92
N LEU A 122 -23.65 -6.79 9.18
CA LEU A 122 -23.55 -5.84 8.07
C LEU A 122 -23.06 -4.46 8.53
N LEU A 123 -23.47 -4.02 9.72
CA LEU A 123 -23.02 -2.79 10.32
C LEU A 123 -21.52 -2.84 10.70
N PHE A 124 -21.04 -3.97 11.21
CA PHE A 124 -19.60 -4.20 11.46
C PHE A 124 -18.80 -4.11 10.16
N VAL A 125 -19.26 -4.76 9.08
CA VAL A 125 -18.64 -4.66 7.76
C VAL A 125 -18.62 -3.22 7.25
N LEU A 126 -19.73 -2.48 7.42
CA LEU A 126 -19.81 -1.09 7.00
C LEU A 126 -18.80 -0.20 7.74
N PHE A 127 -18.74 -0.29 9.08
CA PHE A 127 -17.82 0.52 9.88
C PHE A 127 -16.35 0.17 9.61
N TYR A 128 -16.03 -1.12 9.43
CA TYR A 128 -14.72 -1.56 8.97
C TYR A 128 -14.34 -0.91 7.63
N MET A 129 -15.24 -0.95 6.64
CA MET A 129 -15.00 -0.34 5.34
C MET A 129 -14.85 1.18 5.44
N ILE A 130 -15.69 1.87 6.21
CA ILE A 130 -15.60 3.33 6.40
C ILE A 130 -14.24 3.70 7.00
N GLY A 131 -13.81 3.04 8.07
CA GLY A 131 -12.48 3.28 8.67
C GLY A 131 -11.36 3.10 7.65
N MET A 132 -11.40 2.01 6.88
CA MET A 132 -10.41 1.75 5.84
C MET A 132 -10.38 2.86 4.78
N TRP A 133 -11.55 3.24 4.26
CA TRP A 133 -11.68 4.28 3.23
C TRP A 133 -11.20 5.64 3.72
N ILE A 134 -11.47 6.02 4.97
CA ILE A 134 -11.02 7.31 5.53
C ILE A 134 -9.49 7.43 5.45
N ILE A 135 -8.76 6.41 5.92
CA ILE A 135 -7.29 6.43 5.90
C ILE A 135 -6.75 6.41 4.47
N MET A 136 -7.33 5.57 3.61
CA MET A 136 -6.92 5.52 2.20
C MET A 136 -7.14 6.86 1.50
N LEU A 137 -8.30 7.50 1.71
CA LEU A 137 -8.62 8.81 1.14
C LEU A 137 -7.67 9.89 1.63
N PHE A 138 -7.34 9.91 2.92
CA PHE A 138 -6.38 10.87 3.48
C PHE A 138 -5.00 10.75 2.81
N ILE A 139 -4.48 9.53 2.70
CA ILE A 139 -3.17 9.28 2.09
C ILE A 139 -3.20 9.56 0.58
N PHE A 140 -4.25 9.18 -0.14
CA PHE A 140 -4.37 9.51 -1.56
C PHE A 140 -4.45 11.02 -1.79
N ARG A 141 -5.21 11.76 -0.96
CA ARG A 141 -5.28 13.23 -1.04
C ARG A 141 -3.92 13.87 -0.84
N TYR A 142 -3.16 13.43 0.17
CA TYR A 142 -1.78 13.86 0.39
C TYR A 142 -0.93 13.69 -0.88
N PHE A 143 -0.93 12.50 -1.48
CA PHE A 143 -0.11 12.23 -2.66
C PHE A 143 -0.57 12.97 -3.92
N ILE A 144 -1.87 13.24 -4.07
CA ILE A 144 -2.38 14.03 -5.19
C ILE A 144 -1.93 15.50 -5.09
N GLN A 145 -1.87 16.04 -3.87
CA GLN A 145 -1.46 17.43 -3.64
C GLN A 145 0.05 17.64 -3.77
N ILE A 146 0.84 16.66 -3.31
CA ILE A 146 2.29 16.84 -3.10
C ILE A 146 3.13 16.25 -4.24
N ASN A 147 2.65 15.22 -4.96
CA ASN A 147 3.40 14.66 -6.08
C ASN A 147 3.30 15.57 -7.31
N LYS A 148 4.47 15.93 -7.83
CA LYS A 148 4.60 16.69 -9.07
C LYS A 148 4.88 15.72 -10.22
N ASP A 149 4.13 15.86 -11.31
CA ASP A 149 4.35 15.11 -12.54
C ASP A 149 5.25 15.91 -13.52
N LEU A 150 5.60 15.34 -14.68
CA LEU A 150 6.52 15.97 -15.64
C LEU A 150 6.05 17.36 -16.10
N SER A 151 4.74 17.57 -16.24
CA SER A 151 4.15 18.89 -16.54
C SER A 151 4.46 19.90 -15.46
N SER A 152 4.31 19.51 -14.19
CA SER A 152 4.53 20.40 -13.05
C SER A 152 6.01 20.72 -12.85
N LEU A 153 6.92 19.79 -13.16
CA LEU A 153 8.36 20.00 -12.98
C LEU A 153 9.06 20.69 -14.17
N PHE A 154 8.56 20.49 -15.39
CA PHE A 154 9.26 20.93 -16.60
C PHE A 154 8.37 21.68 -17.60
N GLY A 155 7.11 21.99 -17.26
CA GLY A 155 6.18 22.72 -18.14
C GLY A 155 5.76 21.94 -19.38
N VAL A 156 5.96 20.62 -19.41
CA VAL A 156 5.62 19.79 -20.57
C VAL A 156 4.13 19.47 -20.56
N GLU A 157 3.40 19.84 -21.61
CA GLU A 157 1.98 19.46 -21.73
C GLU A 157 1.80 17.94 -21.72
N LEU A 158 1.03 17.47 -20.73
CA LEU A 158 0.53 16.10 -20.70
C LEU A 158 -0.79 16.09 -21.48
N SER A 159 -0.76 15.83 -22.79
CA SER A 159 -2.02 15.62 -23.53
C SER A 159 -2.67 14.34 -22.98
N GLU A 160 -3.74 14.40 -22.19
CA GLU A 160 -4.47 13.19 -21.79
C GLU A 160 -5.38 12.67 -22.92
N SER A 161 -5.58 13.49 -23.96
CA SER A 161 -6.41 13.20 -25.12
C SER A 161 -5.55 12.84 -26.35
N GLN A 162 -5.98 11.78 -27.04
CA GLN A 162 -5.44 11.19 -28.26
C GLN A 162 -4.33 10.14 -28.08
N ALA A 163 -4.72 8.88 -28.28
CA ALA A 163 -3.83 7.77 -28.58
C ALA A 163 -3.41 7.91 -30.05
N MET A 164 -2.17 8.34 -30.30
CA MET A 164 -1.61 8.24 -31.64
C MET A 164 -1.30 6.77 -31.97
N PRO A 165 -1.62 6.28 -33.18
CA PRO A 165 -1.32 4.91 -33.57
C PRO A 165 0.19 4.70 -33.61
N ILE A 166 0.65 3.62 -32.98
CA ILE A 166 2.06 3.24 -32.93
C ILE A 166 2.52 2.83 -34.34
N ARG A 167 3.18 3.73 -35.07
CA ARG A 167 3.95 3.37 -36.27
C ARG A 167 5.14 2.51 -35.81
N LYS A 168 5.06 1.18 -36.02
CA LYS A 168 6.11 0.21 -35.70
C LYS A 168 7.36 0.44 -36.57
N ARG A 169 8.21 1.40 -36.21
CA ARG A 169 9.55 1.51 -36.80
C ARG A 169 10.50 0.59 -36.04
N ARG A 170 10.79 -0.59 -36.61
CA ARG A 170 11.81 -1.53 -36.10
C ARG A 170 13.18 -0.87 -36.20
N VAL A 171 13.61 -0.19 -35.14
CA VAL A 171 15.01 0.23 -35.00
C VAL A 171 15.68 -0.75 -34.05
N ARG A 172 16.46 -1.68 -34.60
CA ARG A 172 17.41 -2.52 -33.85
C ARG A 172 18.46 -1.57 -33.24
N LYS A 173 18.33 -1.23 -31.96
CA LYS A 173 19.41 -0.57 -31.20
C LYS A 173 20.06 -1.59 -30.28
N LYS A 174 21.39 -1.69 -30.39
CA LYS A 174 22.25 -2.50 -29.51
C LYS A 174 21.95 -2.17 -28.03
N PRO A 175 21.95 -3.16 -27.13
CA PRO A 175 21.71 -2.91 -25.72
C PRO A 175 22.86 -2.08 -25.16
N ARG A 176 22.60 -0.84 -24.74
CA ARG A 176 23.56 -0.06 -23.96
C ARG A 176 23.66 -0.71 -22.57
N SER A 177 24.82 -1.31 -22.31
CA SER A 177 25.26 -1.80 -21.00
C SER A 177 25.18 -0.66 -19.99
N GLY A 178 24.20 -0.71 -19.09
CA GLY A 178 24.02 0.29 -18.02
C GLY A 178 22.61 0.86 -17.90
N ALA A 179 21.72 0.66 -18.88
CA ALA A 179 20.31 1.05 -18.72
C ALA A 179 19.62 0.10 -17.72
N ARG A 180 19.25 0.62 -16.54
CA ARG A 180 18.37 -0.09 -15.59
C ARG A 180 17.20 -0.69 -16.37
N ARG A 181 17.06 -2.03 -16.37
CA ARG A 181 16.05 -2.77 -17.13
C ARG A 181 14.65 -2.22 -16.82
N SER A 182 14.12 -1.36 -17.69
CA SER A 182 12.72 -0.95 -17.65
C SER A 182 11.85 -2.16 -17.96
N TRP A 183 10.74 -2.31 -17.24
CA TRP A 183 9.78 -3.36 -17.52
C TRP A 183 8.92 -2.92 -18.70
N LYS A 184 8.78 -3.80 -19.69
CA LYS A 184 7.87 -3.57 -20.80
C LYS A 184 6.45 -3.76 -20.27
N VAL A 185 5.70 -2.68 -20.19
CA VAL A 185 4.28 -2.67 -19.84
C VAL A 185 3.55 -2.08 -21.04
N ASP A 186 2.63 -2.83 -21.61
CA ASP A 186 1.90 -2.42 -22.82
C ASP A 186 0.58 -1.70 -22.46
N THR A 187 -0.04 -2.04 -21.34
CA THR A 187 -1.31 -1.46 -20.86
C THR A 187 -1.30 -1.17 -19.36
N TYR A 188 -2.09 -0.18 -18.93
CA TYR A 188 -2.37 0.10 -17.52
C TYR A 188 -3.85 0.41 -17.31
N LEU A 189 -4.38 0.09 -16.13
CA LEU A 189 -5.74 0.44 -15.72
C LEU A 189 -5.78 1.90 -15.28
N SER A 190 -6.71 2.67 -15.85
CA SER A 190 -7.01 4.05 -15.47
C SER A 190 -8.39 4.13 -14.81
N PHE A 191 -8.49 4.96 -13.78
CA PHE A 191 -9.74 5.17 -13.04
C PHE A 191 -10.86 5.69 -13.97
N PRO A 192 -12.11 5.20 -13.86
CA PRO A 192 -12.56 4.16 -12.94
C PRO A 192 -12.14 2.73 -13.34
N LEU A 193 -12.29 2.30 -14.60
CA LEU A 193 -11.96 0.92 -15.03
C LEU A 193 -11.54 0.87 -16.53
N LYS A 194 -10.92 1.94 -17.06
CA LYS A 194 -10.55 2.02 -18.48
C LYS A 194 -9.12 1.53 -18.69
N VAL A 195 -8.92 0.50 -19.51
CA VAL A 195 -7.59 0.05 -19.95
C VAL A 195 -7.02 1.07 -20.94
N ARG A 196 -5.82 1.60 -20.66
CA ARG A 196 -5.10 2.55 -21.53
C ARG A 196 -3.77 1.98 -21.96
N LEU A 197 -3.31 2.37 -23.15
CA LEU A 197 -2.01 2.00 -23.68
C LEU A 197 -0.90 2.86 -23.07
N VAL A 198 0.23 2.22 -22.79
CA VAL A 198 1.43 2.91 -22.29
C VAL A 198 2.07 3.73 -23.42
N ARG A 199 2.33 5.01 -23.16
CA ARG A 199 3.04 5.90 -24.10
C ARG A 199 4.53 5.64 -24.13
N SER A 200 5.16 5.90 -25.27
CA SER A 200 6.61 5.78 -25.39
C SER A 200 7.31 6.90 -24.61
N THR A 201 8.14 6.53 -23.64
CA THR A 201 8.95 7.47 -22.86
C THR A 201 10.28 7.83 -23.53
N LYS A 202 10.56 7.28 -24.73
CA LYS A 202 11.86 7.42 -25.42
C LYS A 202 12.20 8.86 -25.83
N HIS A 203 11.20 9.74 -25.90
CA HIS A 203 11.38 11.15 -26.25
C HIS A 203 11.85 12.00 -25.06
N TYR A 204 11.72 11.50 -23.83
CA TYR A 204 12.15 12.21 -22.63
C TYR A 204 13.59 11.83 -22.27
N LYS A 205 14.39 12.85 -21.93
CA LYS A 205 15.74 12.66 -21.39
C LYS A 205 15.64 11.92 -20.05
N ASN A 206 16.54 10.97 -19.83
CA ASN A 206 16.52 10.11 -18.63
C ASN A 206 16.53 10.89 -17.31
N TYR A 207 17.23 12.03 -17.23
CA TYR A 207 17.27 12.85 -16.02
C TYR A 207 15.90 13.42 -15.65
N MET A 208 15.04 13.74 -16.63
CA MET A 208 13.70 14.30 -16.38
C MET A 208 12.77 13.24 -15.76
N LEU A 209 12.87 12.00 -16.21
CA LEU A 209 12.12 10.89 -15.62
C LEU A 209 12.64 10.58 -14.21
N GLN A 210 13.95 10.60 -14.02
CA GLN A 210 14.57 10.32 -12.72
C GLN A 210 14.28 11.41 -11.68
N SER A 211 14.17 12.68 -12.07
CA SER A 211 13.84 13.77 -11.13
C SER A 211 12.41 13.64 -10.61
N VAL A 212 11.44 13.28 -11.46
CA VAL A 212 10.05 13.00 -11.03
C VAL A 212 10.03 11.87 -10.00
N PHE A 213 10.70 10.74 -10.28
CA PHE A 213 10.74 9.63 -9.34
C PHE A 213 11.45 10.01 -8.04
N LYS A 214 12.59 10.72 -8.11
CA LYS A 214 13.31 11.18 -6.92
C LYS A 214 12.42 12.04 -6.03
N GLN A 215 11.70 13.01 -6.60
CA GLN A 215 10.77 13.85 -5.85
C GLN A 215 9.65 13.03 -5.21
N ASN A 216 8.99 12.17 -5.99
CA ASN A 216 7.88 11.37 -5.47
C ASN A 216 8.35 10.34 -4.42
N HIS A 217 9.58 9.83 -4.52
CA HIS A 217 10.17 8.97 -3.50
C HIS A 217 10.50 9.73 -2.22
N ILE A 218 11.01 10.96 -2.31
CA ILE A 218 11.25 11.82 -1.14
C ILE A 218 9.93 12.14 -0.45
N ASN A 219 8.90 12.54 -1.18
CA ASN A 219 7.56 12.81 -0.64
C ASN A 219 6.99 11.58 0.08
N ALA A 220 7.14 10.40 -0.53
CA ALA A 220 6.70 9.14 0.07
C ALA A 220 7.47 8.81 1.36
N ALA A 221 8.80 8.99 1.37
CA ALA A 221 9.62 8.75 2.55
C ALA A 221 9.31 9.75 3.69
N VAL A 222 9.06 11.03 3.37
CA VAL A 222 8.64 12.04 4.35
C VAL A 222 7.31 11.63 4.99
N LEU A 223 6.32 11.23 4.18
CA LEU A 223 5.06 10.72 4.70
C LEU A 223 5.25 9.48 5.57
N GLU A 224 6.11 8.54 5.14
CA GLU A 224 6.36 7.33 5.92
C GLU A 224 6.94 7.66 7.31
N ILE A 225 7.94 8.54 7.36
CA ILE A 225 8.54 8.99 8.62
C ILE A 225 7.50 9.73 9.49
N SER A 226 6.71 10.63 8.90
CA SER A 226 5.68 11.36 9.64
C SER A 226 4.64 10.43 10.27
N ILE A 227 4.16 9.42 9.53
CA ILE A 227 3.20 8.43 10.04
C ILE A 227 3.82 7.58 11.15
N ILE A 228 5.08 7.14 11.01
CA ILE A 228 5.79 6.40 12.06
C ILE A 228 5.88 7.25 13.34
N VAL A 229 6.26 8.52 13.22
CA VAL A 229 6.33 9.45 14.37
C VAL A 229 4.95 9.60 15.01
N ILE A 230 3.89 9.80 14.22
CA ILE A 230 2.51 9.90 14.74
C ILE A 230 2.13 8.63 15.50
N PHE A 231 2.41 7.43 14.97
CA PHE A 231 2.08 6.19 15.68
C PHE A 231 2.89 5.99 16.96
N ILE A 232 4.17 6.38 16.97
CA ILE A 232 4.99 6.37 18.18
C ILE A 232 4.38 7.32 19.22
N LEU A 233 4.02 8.54 18.82
CA LEU A 233 3.38 9.52 19.70
C LEU A 233 2.06 9.00 20.24
N LEU A 234 1.18 8.42 19.41
CA LEU A 234 -0.06 7.80 19.86
C LEU A 234 0.20 6.67 20.86
N GLY A 235 1.24 5.86 20.63
CA GLY A 235 1.66 4.81 21.56
C GLY A 235 2.11 5.32 22.93
N LEU A 236 2.68 6.53 23.01
CA LEU A 236 3.06 7.15 24.29
C LEU A 236 1.85 7.50 25.17
N PHE A 237 0.69 7.72 24.55
CA PHE A 237 -0.56 8.04 25.25
C PHE A 237 -1.48 6.83 25.43
N ARG A 238 -0.94 5.60 25.46
CA ARG A 238 -1.72 4.36 25.63
C ARG A 238 -2.56 4.28 26.91
N GLU A 239 -2.19 5.07 27.93
CA GLU A 239 -2.90 5.13 29.21
C GLU A 239 -4.24 5.88 29.09
N VAL A 240 -4.44 6.66 28.02
CA VAL A 240 -5.71 7.31 27.70
C VAL A 240 -6.65 6.27 27.11
N GLU A 241 -7.80 6.03 27.76
CA GLU A 241 -8.74 4.97 27.38
C GLU A 241 -9.13 5.02 25.91
N ILE A 242 -9.49 6.20 25.39
CA ILE A 242 -9.90 6.39 24.00
C ILE A 242 -8.80 5.98 22.99
N LEU A 243 -7.53 6.01 23.40
CA LEU A 243 -6.38 5.64 22.58
C LEU A 243 -5.98 4.16 22.72
N LYS A 244 -6.63 3.39 23.60
CA LYS A 244 -6.45 1.94 23.67
C LYS A 244 -6.95 1.31 22.38
N LEU A 245 -6.10 0.56 21.68
CA LEU A 245 -6.47 -0.07 20.42
C LEU A 245 -6.88 -1.53 20.62
N PRO A 246 -7.77 -2.07 19.76
CA PRO A 246 -7.94 -3.52 19.69
C PRO A 246 -6.58 -4.20 19.48
N ALA A 247 -6.38 -5.36 20.10
CA ALA A 247 -5.10 -6.05 20.04
C ALA A 247 -4.66 -6.35 18.59
N ALA A 248 -5.59 -6.80 17.74
CA ALA A 248 -5.28 -7.03 16.33
C ALA A 248 -5.01 -5.75 15.53
N ALA A 249 -5.59 -4.60 15.90
CA ALA A 249 -5.25 -3.31 15.29
C ALA A 249 -3.77 -2.94 15.57
N SER A 250 -3.29 -3.28 16.77
CA SER A 250 -1.88 -3.09 17.14
C SER A 250 -0.95 -3.96 16.29
N VAL A 251 -1.36 -5.18 15.94
CA VAL A 251 -0.61 -6.05 15.01
C VAL A 251 -0.54 -5.44 13.60
N PHE A 252 -1.65 -4.91 13.09
CA PHE A 252 -1.67 -4.20 11.81
C PHE A 252 -0.73 -2.98 11.81
N ILE A 253 -0.75 -2.18 12.89
CA ILE A 253 0.12 -1.00 13.03
C ILE A 253 1.59 -1.42 13.16
N LEU A 254 1.89 -2.48 13.91
CA LEU A 254 3.25 -3.01 14.00
C LEU A 254 3.79 -3.40 12.62
N PHE A 255 3.03 -4.19 11.85
CA PHE A 255 3.44 -4.58 10.50
C PHE A 255 3.53 -3.38 9.56
N THR A 256 2.65 -2.40 9.72
CA THR A 256 2.71 -1.11 9.01
C THR A 256 4.05 -0.42 9.23
N ILE A 257 4.45 -0.24 10.49
CA ILE A 257 5.72 0.40 10.87
C ILE A 257 6.91 -0.38 10.30
N ILE A 258 6.93 -1.71 10.46
CA ILE A 258 8.03 -2.55 9.97
C ILE A 258 8.16 -2.46 8.45
N ILE A 259 7.04 -2.48 7.71
CA ILE A 259 7.03 -2.34 6.24
C ILE A 259 7.59 -0.98 5.83
N MET A 260 7.15 0.10 6.48
CA MET A 260 7.56 1.46 6.14
C MET A 260 9.04 1.69 6.46
N ILE A 261 9.52 1.29 7.64
CA ILE A 261 10.94 1.33 7.99
C ILE A 261 11.75 0.54 6.97
N SER A 262 11.30 -0.67 6.63
CA SER A 262 11.90 -1.49 5.58
C SER A 262 11.97 -0.81 4.21
N GLY A 263 10.93 -0.04 3.85
CA GLY A 263 10.85 0.73 2.62
C GLY A 263 11.87 1.86 2.58
N VAL A 264 11.88 2.71 3.62
CA VAL A 264 12.81 3.83 3.78
C VAL A 264 14.26 3.35 3.82
N LEU A 265 14.58 2.35 4.64
CA LEU A 265 15.95 1.83 4.77
C LEU A 265 16.47 1.27 3.44
N ARG A 266 15.65 0.52 2.70
CA ARG A 266 16.03 0.01 1.36
C ARG A 266 16.24 1.12 0.34
N TYR A 267 15.47 2.19 0.43
CA TYR A 267 15.66 3.35 -0.44
C TYR A 267 16.99 4.07 -0.14
N TRP A 268 17.32 4.27 1.13
CA TRP A 268 18.51 5.03 1.55
C TRP A 268 19.80 4.20 1.50
N LEU A 269 19.80 3.02 2.10
CA LEU A 269 20.99 2.17 2.29
C LEU A 269 21.27 1.23 1.11
N ARG A 270 20.36 1.17 0.12
CA ARG A 270 20.46 0.35 -1.08
C ARG A 270 20.81 -1.11 -0.74
N GLY A 271 22.04 -1.55 -1.07
CA GLY A 271 22.49 -2.93 -0.86
C GLY A 271 22.69 -3.32 0.61
N TRP A 272 22.99 -2.36 1.48
CA TRP A 272 23.24 -2.58 2.92
C TRP A 272 21.96 -2.69 3.75
N ALA A 273 20.81 -2.40 3.15
CA ALA A 273 19.54 -2.36 3.86
C ALA A 273 19.18 -3.70 4.52
N ASN A 274 19.46 -4.83 3.85
CA ASN A 274 19.18 -6.14 4.42
C ASN A 274 20.02 -6.39 5.69
N THR A 275 21.30 -6.01 5.68
CA THR A 275 22.20 -6.14 6.83
C THR A 275 21.69 -5.34 8.02
N VAL A 276 21.30 -4.08 7.81
CA VAL A 276 20.79 -3.20 8.88
C VAL A 276 19.44 -3.68 9.42
N ILE A 277 18.55 -4.18 8.55
CA ILE A 277 17.27 -4.73 8.99
C ILE A 277 17.47 -5.97 9.88
N ILE A 278 18.40 -6.86 9.51
CA ILE A 278 18.72 -8.04 10.33
C ILE A 278 19.28 -7.60 11.69
N LEU A 279 20.17 -6.60 11.70
CA LEU A 279 20.79 -6.10 12.94
C LEU A 279 19.80 -5.38 13.86
N LEU A 280 18.76 -4.74 13.32
CA LEU A 280 17.68 -4.13 14.11
C LEU A 280 16.67 -5.15 14.68
N LEU A 281 16.60 -6.36 14.10
CA LEU A 281 15.68 -7.42 14.52
C LEU A 281 16.31 -8.41 15.50
N LEU A 282 17.64 -8.44 15.58
CA LEU A 282 18.43 -9.20 16.57
C LEU A 282 18.57 -8.39 17.86
#